data_AF-A0A924WCB0-F1
#
_entry.id   AF-A0A924WCB0-F1
#
_cell.length_a   1.000
_cell.length_b   1.000
_cell.length_c   1.000
_cell.angle_alpha   90.00
_cell.angle_beta   90.00
_cell.angle_gamma   90.00
#
_symmetry.space_group_name_H-M   'P 1'
#
loop_
_entity.id
_entity.type
_entity.pdbx_description
1 polymer ?
#
loop_
_entity_poly.entity_id
_entity_poly.type
_entity_poly.pdbx_seq_one_letter_code
_entity_poly.pdbx_strand_id
1 'polypeptide(L)'
;MNRFFFIILVFLTACAPQPSFTPTAAPAAQQAIPRVEKMPNRPKPYAFKDWKKTAQEFDQYVFDFSQKGDFLPLIWWDKTGRNFPETTFGIYTALGDVRMGGAVNNGENHEALGALGAVLGASLVGIDKSKQDGHDYVGMLRNYFNRDNGWNVIMNFTNKGAHIGGGYGNDFWYEIHNNVLFYSVADLYPKEKGFEEIQRTIADQFYRSDSVMGSNYSYSFFDFKNMTGGKSHIPTQEDVAGG
;
A
#
# COMPACT_ATOMS: atom_id res chain seq x y z
N MET A 1 -28.49 -22.54 -44.42
CA MET A 1 -27.12 -23.07 -44.24
C MET A 1 -26.15 -21.90 -44.36
N ASN A 2 -25.20 -21.74 -43.42
CA ASN A 2 -24.12 -20.70 -43.37
C ASN A 2 -24.05 -19.80 -42.12
N ARG A 3 -24.59 -20.20 -40.96
CA ARG A 3 -24.21 -19.58 -39.66
C ARG A 3 -23.58 -20.56 -38.67
N PHE A 4 -23.88 -21.85 -38.79
CA PHE A 4 -23.24 -22.89 -37.98
C PHE A 4 -21.77 -23.17 -38.37
N PHE A 5 -21.39 -22.88 -39.60
CA PHE A 5 -20.03 -23.16 -40.09
C PHE A 5 -18.98 -22.14 -39.58
N PHE A 6 -19.40 -20.93 -39.20
CA PHE A 6 -18.49 -19.88 -38.74
C PHE A 6 -18.07 -20.03 -37.27
N ILE A 7 -18.92 -20.65 -36.44
CA ILE A 7 -18.63 -20.87 -35.01
C ILE A 7 -17.62 -22.01 -34.82
N ILE A 8 -17.62 -23.01 -35.70
CA ILE A 8 -16.67 -24.14 -35.64
C ILE A 8 -15.24 -23.72 -36.01
N LEU A 9 -15.08 -22.68 -36.85
CA LEU A 9 -13.75 -22.22 -37.27
C LEU A 9 -13.00 -21.44 -36.16
N VAL A 10 -13.71 -20.81 -35.22
CA VAL A 10 -13.12 -20.02 -34.13
C VAL A 10 -12.60 -20.90 -32.98
N PHE A 11 -13.16 -22.09 -32.79
CA PHE A 11 -12.68 -23.05 -31.79
C PHE A 11 -11.39 -23.77 -32.19
N LEU A 12 -11.03 -23.81 -33.47
CA LEU A 12 -9.84 -24.50 -33.97
C LEU A 12 -8.55 -23.66 -33.89
N THR A 13 -8.64 -22.35 -33.63
CA THR A 13 -7.47 -21.47 -33.49
C THR A 13 -7.08 -21.19 -32.04
N ALA A 14 -7.79 -21.75 -31.06
CA ALA A 14 -7.53 -21.52 -29.63
C ALA A 14 -6.40 -22.38 -29.04
N CYS A 15 -5.85 -23.33 -29.81
CA CYS A 15 -4.72 -24.17 -29.39
C CYS A 15 -3.47 -23.87 -30.22
N ALA A 16 -3.02 -22.62 -30.22
CA ALA A 16 -1.62 -22.36 -30.53
C ALA A 16 -0.78 -22.90 -29.35
N PRO A 17 0.21 -23.79 -29.55
CA PRO A 17 1.12 -24.18 -28.49
C PRO A 17 1.82 -22.93 -27.97
N GLN A 18 1.65 -22.63 -26.68
CA GLN A 18 2.41 -21.56 -26.03
C GLN A 18 3.91 -21.86 -26.23
N PRO A 19 4.74 -20.87 -26.58
CA PRO A 19 6.18 -21.06 -26.64
C PRO A 19 6.62 -21.60 -25.28
N SER A 20 7.05 -22.85 -25.26
CA SER A 20 7.60 -23.47 -24.07
C SER A 20 8.85 -22.67 -23.73
N PHE A 21 8.80 -21.91 -22.64
CA PHE A 21 9.97 -21.21 -22.13
C PHE A 21 11.00 -22.28 -21.75
N THR A 22 11.90 -22.58 -22.67
CA THR A 22 13.05 -23.44 -22.44
C THR A 22 14.14 -22.50 -21.94
N PRO A 23 14.53 -22.56 -20.66
CA PRO A 23 15.63 -21.75 -20.17
C PRO A 23 16.86 -22.08 -21.03
N THR A 24 17.31 -21.11 -21.82
CA THR A 24 18.47 -21.26 -22.72
C THR A 24 19.78 -21.28 -21.95
N ALA A 25 19.77 -20.83 -20.69
CA ALA A 25 20.91 -20.89 -19.79
C ALA A 25 20.99 -22.26 -19.12
N ALA A 26 22.18 -22.84 -19.07
CA ALA A 26 22.45 -23.99 -18.21
C ALA A 26 22.07 -23.61 -16.76
N PRO A 27 21.36 -24.48 -16.01
CA PRO A 27 21.05 -24.22 -14.61
C PRO A 27 22.34 -23.93 -13.85
N ALA A 28 22.37 -22.86 -13.06
CA ALA A 28 23.49 -22.61 -12.17
C ALA A 28 23.65 -23.81 -11.21
N ALA A 29 24.88 -24.26 -11.00
CA ALA A 29 25.16 -25.30 -10.02
C ALA A 29 24.80 -24.79 -8.62
N GLN A 30 23.96 -25.50 -7.89
CA GLN A 30 23.62 -25.17 -6.51
C GLN A 30 24.89 -25.19 -5.66
N GLN A 31 25.23 -24.03 -5.07
CA GLN A 31 26.32 -23.93 -4.10
C GLN A 31 25.74 -24.00 -2.68
N ALA A 32 26.38 -24.78 -1.82
CA ALA A 32 26.05 -24.79 -0.40
C ALA A 32 26.56 -23.50 0.24
N ILE A 33 25.69 -22.79 0.95
CA ILE A 33 26.07 -21.61 1.73
C ILE A 33 26.16 -22.06 3.19
N PRO A 34 27.35 -22.17 3.81
CA PRO A 34 27.50 -22.77 5.14
C PRO A 34 26.63 -22.14 6.24
N ARG A 35 26.21 -20.88 6.08
CA ARG A 35 25.27 -20.21 6.99
C ARG A 35 23.83 -20.69 6.79
N VAL A 36 23.39 -20.89 5.55
CA VAL A 36 22.05 -21.39 5.20
C VAL A 36 21.91 -22.85 5.60
N GLU A 37 22.97 -23.66 5.45
CA GLU A 37 22.99 -25.06 5.89
C GLU A 37 22.75 -25.24 7.41
N LYS A 38 22.99 -24.20 8.21
CA LYS A 38 22.69 -24.20 9.65
C LYS A 38 21.22 -23.93 9.95
N MET A 39 20.47 -23.40 8.99
CA MET A 39 19.04 -23.18 9.15
C MET A 39 18.33 -24.53 9.00
N PRO A 40 17.52 -24.95 9.99
CA PRO A 40 16.80 -26.19 9.87
C PRO A 40 15.80 -26.10 8.71
N ASN A 41 15.82 -27.09 7.81
CA ASN A 41 14.86 -27.17 6.70
C ASN A 41 13.39 -27.15 7.16
N ARG A 42 13.13 -27.48 8.43
CA ARG A 42 11.83 -27.32 9.10
C ARG A 42 12.04 -26.92 10.56
N PRO A 43 11.34 -25.90 11.07
CA PRO A 43 11.37 -25.58 12.49
C PRO A 43 10.82 -26.76 13.31
N LYS A 44 11.41 -27.04 14.47
CA LYS A 44 10.98 -28.10 15.41
C LYS A 44 10.80 -27.50 16.81
N PRO A 45 9.61 -27.61 17.42
CA PRO A 45 8.37 -28.14 16.84
C PRO A 45 7.85 -27.28 15.67
N TYR A 46 7.27 -27.91 14.65
CA TYR A 46 6.61 -27.18 13.58
C TYR A 46 5.25 -26.72 14.07
N ALA A 47 5.10 -25.41 14.31
CA ALA A 47 3.83 -24.76 14.58
C ALA A 47 3.54 -23.79 13.44
N PHE A 48 2.62 -24.16 12.54
CA PHE A 48 2.15 -23.22 11.54
C PHE A 48 1.16 -22.27 12.21
N LYS A 49 1.53 -21.00 12.32
CA LYS A 49 0.64 -19.97 12.84
C LYS A 49 -0.57 -19.86 11.91
N ASP A 50 -1.77 -19.88 12.47
CA ASP A 50 -2.98 -19.59 11.71
C ASP A 50 -3.02 -18.10 11.39
N TRP A 51 -2.45 -17.74 10.23
CA TRP A 51 -2.36 -16.36 9.78
C TRP A 51 -3.72 -15.75 9.47
N LYS A 52 -4.70 -16.56 9.04
CA LYS A 52 -6.05 -16.08 8.81
C LYS A 52 -6.69 -15.66 10.13
N LYS A 53 -6.66 -16.55 11.12
CA LYS A 53 -7.15 -16.26 12.47
C LYS A 53 -6.40 -15.08 13.10
N THR A 54 -5.08 -15.03 12.94
CA THR A 54 -4.26 -13.92 13.46
C THR A 54 -4.71 -12.57 12.88
N ALA A 55 -4.95 -12.50 11.57
CA ALA A 55 -5.39 -11.26 10.93
C ALA A 55 -6.81 -10.86 11.38
N GLN A 56 -7.71 -11.83 11.55
CA GLN A 56 -9.06 -11.58 12.07
C GLN A 56 -9.03 -11.08 13.53
N GLU A 57 -8.21 -11.68 14.38
CA GLU A 57 -8.03 -11.25 15.78
C GLU A 57 -7.34 -9.88 15.87
N PHE A 58 -6.37 -9.61 14.99
CA PHE A 58 -5.75 -8.30 14.88
C PHE A 58 -6.77 -7.23 14.49
N ASP A 59 -7.60 -7.49 13.50
CA ASP A 59 -8.65 -6.57 13.05
C ASP A 59 -9.62 -6.24 14.18
N GLN A 60 -10.14 -7.28 14.85
CA GLN A 60 -11.04 -7.13 15.99
C GLN A 60 -10.42 -6.30 17.12
N TYR A 61 -9.13 -6.49 17.38
CA TYR A 61 -8.44 -5.76 18.44
C TYR A 61 -8.13 -4.32 18.05
N VAL A 62 -7.65 -4.06 16.84
CA VAL A 62 -7.21 -2.71 16.43
C VAL A 62 -8.39 -1.78 16.17
N PHE A 63 -9.49 -2.28 15.61
CA PHE A 63 -10.67 -1.47 15.28
C PHE A 63 -11.67 -1.33 16.43
N ASP A 64 -11.33 -1.80 17.64
CA ASP A 64 -12.17 -1.62 18.84
C ASP A 64 -11.95 -0.25 19.50
N PHE A 65 -12.88 0.68 19.23
CA PHE A 65 -12.89 2.00 19.85
C PHE A 65 -13.22 2.00 21.36
N SER A 66 -13.71 0.89 21.89
CA SER A 66 -14.14 0.79 23.30
C SER A 66 -13.00 0.46 24.25
N GLN A 67 -11.83 0.05 23.73
CA GLN A 67 -10.66 -0.33 24.51
C GLN A 67 -10.27 0.71 25.57
N LYS A 68 -9.74 0.21 26.69
CA LYS A 68 -9.28 0.99 27.85
C LYS A 68 -7.94 0.44 28.33
N GLY A 69 -7.07 1.33 28.79
CA GLY A 69 -5.75 0.98 29.32
C GLY A 69 -4.68 1.89 28.76
N ASP A 70 -3.44 1.68 29.21
CA ASP A 70 -2.30 2.44 28.73
C ASP A 70 -2.12 2.23 27.23
N PHE A 71 -1.95 3.35 26.49
CA PHE A 71 -1.80 3.38 25.03
C PHE A 71 -3.02 2.90 24.22
N LEU A 72 -4.18 2.71 24.86
CA LEU A 72 -5.44 2.32 24.21
C LEU A 72 -6.47 3.46 24.23
N PRO A 73 -7.41 3.50 23.25
CA PRO A 73 -7.59 2.57 22.12
C PRO A 73 -6.51 2.73 21.03
N LEU A 74 -6.33 1.68 20.21
CA LEU A 74 -5.37 1.71 19.09
C LEU A 74 -5.85 2.51 17.87
N ILE A 75 -7.15 2.78 17.82
CA ILE A 75 -7.83 3.53 16.76
C ILE A 75 -8.48 4.78 17.33
N TRP A 76 -8.57 5.84 16.52
CA TRP A 76 -9.30 7.05 16.86
C TRP A 76 -9.90 7.71 15.61
N TRP A 77 -10.77 8.69 15.83
CA TRP A 77 -11.32 9.51 14.75
C TRP A 77 -10.46 10.74 14.50
N ASP A 78 -10.08 10.95 13.25
CA ASP A 78 -9.53 12.21 12.75
C ASP A 78 -10.64 13.01 12.06
N LYS A 79 -10.93 14.19 12.61
CA LYS A 79 -11.97 15.11 12.13
C LYS A 79 -11.41 16.35 11.46
N THR A 80 -10.11 16.39 11.16
CA THR A 80 -9.46 17.56 10.57
C THR A 80 -9.92 17.83 9.14
N GLY A 81 -10.26 16.78 8.40
CA GLY A 81 -10.80 16.88 7.05
C GLY A 81 -9.86 17.58 6.06
N ARG A 82 -8.53 17.36 6.18
CA ARG A 82 -7.53 18.09 5.38
C ARG A 82 -7.70 17.85 3.88
N ASN A 83 -7.63 16.60 3.46
CA ASN A 83 -7.67 16.26 2.03
C ASN A 83 -9.12 16.09 1.54
N PHE A 84 -10.03 15.68 2.42
CA PHE A 84 -11.46 15.56 2.13
C PHE A 84 -12.27 15.99 3.36
N PRO A 85 -13.44 16.63 3.19
CA PRO A 85 -14.19 17.25 4.29
C PRO A 85 -14.91 16.24 5.22
N GLU A 86 -14.66 14.94 5.08
CA GLU A 86 -15.24 13.89 5.92
C GLU A 86 -14.30 13.46 7.05
N THR A 87 -14.89 12.91 8.12
CA THR A 87 -14.12 12.25 9.19
C THR A 87 -13.44 11.00 8.65
N THR A 88 -12.19 10.80 9.05
CA THR A 88 -11.40 9.58 8.80
C THR A 88 -10.98 8.96 10.12
N PHE A 89 -10.22 7.87 10.06
CA PHE A 89 -9.65 7.21 11.21
C PHE A 89 -8.13 7.28 11.19
N GLY A 90 -7.52 7.23 12.37
CA GLY A 90 -6.10 6.99 12.56
C GLY A 90 -5.92 5.72 13.38
N ILE A 91 -4.83 4.99 13.10
CA ILE A 91 -4.34 3.89 13.94
C ILE A 91 -2.86 4.08 14.23
N TYR A 92 -2.40 3.54 15.36
CA TYR A 92 -0.98 3.57 15.70
C TYR A 92 -0.20 2.58 14.84
N THR A 93 0.82 3.05 14.10
CA THR A 93 1.84 2.16 13.51
C THR A 93 2.83 1.68 14.55
N ALA A 94 3.19 2.57 15.49
CA ALA A 94 4.07 2.25 16.61
C ALA A 94 3.32 2.51 17.94
N LEU A 95 3.25 1.47 18.77
CA LEU A 95 2.56 1.55 20.06
C LEU A 95 3.22 2.60 20.96
N GLY A 96 2.41 3.54 21.46
CA GLY A 96 2.88 4.59 22.34
C GLY A 96 3.72 5.68 21.65
N ASP A 97 3.67 5.79 20.32
CA ASP A 97 4.28 6.91 19.62
C ASP A 97 3.66 8.24 20.08
N VAL A 98 4.44 9.03 20.80
CA VAL A 98 4.03 10.31 21.39
C VAL A 98 3.63 11.37 20.35
N ARG A 99 3.92 11.13 19.07
CA ARG A 99 3.57 12.02 17.96
C ARG A 99 2.17 11.73 17.42
N MET A 100 1.64 10.53 17.65
CA MET A 100 0.38 10.03 17.07
C MET A 100 -0.72 9.93 18.13
N GLY A 101 -1.96 9.73 17.67
CA GLY A 101 -3.10 9.46 18.53
C GLY A 101 -4.14 10.57 18.56
N GLY A 102 -5.36 10.22 18.97
CA GLY A 102 -6.51 11.15 18.95
C GLY A 102 -6.35 12.39 19.84
N ALA A 103 -5.46 12.36 20.83
CA ALA A 103 -5.16 13.51 21.69
C ALA A 103 -3.99 14.38 21.20
N VAL A 104 -3.30 13.97 20.13
CA VAL A 104 -2.10 14.64 19.60
C VAL A 104 -2.41 15.22 18.22
N ASN A 105 -1.98 16.46 17.95
CA ASN A 105 -2.17 17.14 16.65
C ASN A 105 -3.62 17.07 16.11
N ASN A 106 -4.61 17.22 16.99
CA ASN A 106 -6.05 17.08 16.66
C ASN A 106 -6.43 15.73 16.02
N GLY A 107 -5.65 14.68 16.26
CA GLY A 107 -5.86 13.34 15.72
C GLY A 107 -5.31 13.13 14.31
N GLU A 108 -4.75 14.16 13.67
CA GLU A 108 -4.33 14.10 12.25
C GLU A 108 -3.05 13.30 12.02
N ASN A 109 -2.23 13.06 13.05
CA ASN A 109 -0.96 12.38 12.82
C ASN A 109 -1.12 10.85 12.89
N HIS A 110 -1.34 10.23 11.73
CA HIS A 110 -1.40 8.77 11.53
C HIS A 110 -0.82 8.39 10.16
N GLU A 111 -0.37 7.15 10.04
CA GLU A 111 0.34 6.68 8.85
C GLU A 111 -0.52 5.86 7.90
N ALA A 112 -0.31 6.03 6.60
CA ALA A 112 -0.98 5.30 5.54
C ALA A 112 -0.55 3.83 5.54
N LEU A 113 0.73 3.53 5.79
CA LEU A 113 1.22 2.16 5.87
C LEU A 113 0.45 1.32 6.87
N GLY A 114 0.23 1.87 8.08
CA GLY A 114 -0.59 1.24 9.10
C GLY A 114 -2.02 1.03 8.63
N ALA A 115 -2.70 2.12 8.24
CA ALA A 115 -4.12 2.09 7.90
C ALA A 115 -4.43 1.25 6.65
N LEU A 116 -3.71 1.46 5.55
CA LEU A 116 -3.85 0.70 4.30
C LEU A 116 -3.51 -0.78 4.54
N GLY A 117 -2.43 -1.06 5.28
CA GLY A 117 -2.03 -2.43 5.61
C GLY A 117 -3.07 -3.16 6.46
N ALA A 118 -3.65 -2.49 7.46
CA ALA A 118 -4.70 -3.05 8.31
C ALA A 118 -5.99 -3.33 7.52
N VAL A 119 -6.43 -2.38 6.68
CA VAL A 119 -7.62 -2.56 5.82
C VAL A 119 -7.39 -3.66 4.78
N LEU A 120 -6.24 -3.67 4.11
CA LEU A 120 -5.89 -4.71 3.13
C LEU A 120 -5.84 -6.09 3.78
N GLY A 121 -5.13 -6.22 4.91
CA GLY A 121 -4.98 -7.48 5.63
C GLY A 121 -6.33 -8.07 6.07
N ALA A 122 -7.22 -7.24 6.62
CA ALA A 122 -8.57 -7.65 7.01
C ALA A 122 -9.41 -8.10 5.79
N SER A 123 -9.32 -7.35 4.69
CA SER A 123 -10.04 -7.64 3.44
C SER A 123 -9.62 -8.99 2.84
N LEU A 124 -8.32 -9.28 2.83
CA LEU A 124 -7.76 -10.54 2.33
C LEU A 124 -8.24 -11.77 3.14
N VAL A 125 -8.67 -11.59 4.38
CA VAL A 125 -9.19 -12.67 5.24
C VAL A 125 -10.72 -12.68 5.35
N GLY A 126 -11.41 -11.88 4.52
CA GLY A 126 -12.85 -11.89 4.34
C GLY A 126 -13.64 -10.93 5.23
N ILE A 127 -12.98 -9.94 5.84
CA ILE A 127 -13.66 -8.87 6.57
C ILE A 127 -13.93 -7.72 5.59
N ASP A 128 -15.20 -7.41 5.37
CA ASP A 128 -15.60 -6.31 4.49
C ASP A 128 -15.46 -4.95 5.19
N LYS A 129 -14.36 -4.25 4.88
CA LYS A 129 -14.01 -2.98 5.51
C LYS A 129 -14.81 -1.79 4.97
N SER A 130 -15.59 -1.97 3.91
CA SER A 130 -16.47 -0.92 3.37
C SER A 130 -17.73 -0.69 4.22
N LYS A 131 -17.98 -1.58 5.19
CA LYS A 131 -19.19 -1.52 6.03
C LYS A 131 -19.03 -2.13 7.42
N GLN A 132 -17.80 -2.33 7.90
CA GLN A 132 -17.56 -2.90 9.22
C GLN A 132 -18.09 -1.98 10.31
N ASP A 133 -18.94 -2.51 11.19
CA ASP A 133 -19.54 -1.80 12.31
C ASP A 133 -20.27 -0.49 11.92
N GLY A 134 -20.80 -0.45 10.69
CA GLY A 134 -21.49 0.73 10.15
C GLY A 134 -20.56 1.81 9.59
N HIS A 135 -19.26 1.53 9.46
CA HIS A 135 -18.26 2.44 8.95
C HIS A 135 -17.62 1.93 7.66
N ASP A 136 -17.39 2.85 6.73
CA ASP A 136 -16.66 2.61 5.50
C ASP A 136 -15.19 3.00 5.68
N TYR A 137 -14.40 2.08 6.24
CA TYR A 137 -12.96 2.29 6.42
C TYR A 137 -12.21 2.31 5.09
N VAL A 138 -12.76 1.69 4.02
CA VAL A 138 -12.15 1.70 2.70
C VAL A 138 -12.22 3.11 2.12
N GLY A 139 -13.41 3.70 2.05
CA GLY A 139 -13.60 5.07 1.57
C GLY A 139 -12.79 6.10 2.36
N MET A 140 -12.62 5.89 3.68
CA MET A 140 -11.80 6.77 4.54
C MET A 140 -10.31 6.83 4.12
N LEU A 141 -9.75 5.75 3.54
CA LEU A 141 -8.34 5.69 3.13
C LEU A 141 -7.97 6.75 2.08
N ARG A 142 -8.95 7.28 1.35
CA ARG A 142 -8.70 8.38 0.41
C ARG A 142 -8.10 9.61 1.08
N ASN A 143 -8.25 9.78 2.40
CA ASN A 143 -7.65 10.90 3.12
C ASN A 143 -6.11 10.93 3.07
N TYR A 144 -5.45 9.83 2.72
CA TYR A 144 -4.00 9.81 2.45
C TYR A 144 -3.61 10.34 1.07
N PHE A 145 -4.57 10.58 0.17
CA PHE A 145 -4.36 11.27 -1.09
C PHE A 145 -4.11 12.75 -0.85
N ASN A 146 -2.83 13.14 -0.84
CA ASN A 146 -2.40 14.48 -0.43
C ASN A 146 -2.64 15.52 -1.52
N ARG A 147 -3.87 16.02 -1.59
CA ARG A 147 -4.27 17.13 -2.47
C ARG A 147 -3.97 18.50 -1.87
N ASP A 148 -4.01 18.64 -0.54
CA ASP A 148 -3.75 19.91 0.15
C ASP A 148 -2.33 20.44 -0.13
N ASN A 149 -1.34 19.55 -0.20
CA ASN A 149 0.05 19.92 -0.51
C ASN A 149 0.34 19.96 -2.03
N GLY A 150 -0.60 19.55 -2.89
CA GLY A 150 -0.48 19.51 -4.34
C GLY A 150 0.30 18.33 -4.92
N TRP A 151 0.69 17.33 -4.11
CA TRP A 151 1.41 16.14 -4.59
C TRP A 151 0.50 15.17 -5.33
N ASN A 152 -0.77 15.10 -4.95
CA ASN A 152 -1.80 14.29 -5.63
C ASN A 152 -1.37 12.82 -5.81
N VAL A 153 -0.73 12.26 -4.78
CA VAL A 153 -0.43 10.83 -4.62
C VAL A 153 -0.77 10.40 -3.19
N ILE A 154 -0.84 9.09 -2.93
CA ILE A 154 -0.99 8.57 -1.58
C ILE A 154 0.32 8.75 -0.82
N MET A 155 0.29 9.55 0.24
CA MET A 155 1.46 9.80 1.09
C MET A 155 1.32 9.11 2.43
N ASN A 156 2.45 8.89 3.09
CA ASN A 156 2.45 8.22 4.39
C ASN A 156 1.68 9.00 5.47
N PHE A 157 1.64 10.33 5.42
CA PHE A 157 1.02 11.14 6.47
C PHE A 157 0.07 12.17 5.88
N THR A 158 -0.96 12.50 6.66
CA THR A 158 -1.96 13.53 6.35
C THR A 158 -1.64 14.89 6.98
N ASN A 159 -0.67 15.03 7.89
CA ASN A 159 -0.44 16.28 8.63
C ASN A 159 0.59 17.24 7.97
N LYS A 160 0.58 18.52 8.37
CA LYS A 160 1.56 19.53 7.88
C LYS A 160 3.01 19.24 8.28
N GLY A 161 3.22 18.51 9.38
CA GLY A 161 4.52 18.12 9.90
C GLY A 161 5.13 16.88 9.23
N ALA A 162 4.44 16.30 8.24
CA ALA A 162 4.82 15.05 7.59
C ALA A 162 6.20 15.09 6.90
N HIS A 163 6.80 16.25 6.68
CA HIS A 163 8.17 16.35 6.14
C HIS A 163 9.26 15.94 7.17
N ILE A 164 8.90 15.63 8.42
CA ILE A 164 9.85 15.21 9.47
C ILE A 164 9.87 13.68 9.56
N GLY A 165 11.00 13.06 9.21
CA GLY A 165 11.17 11.60 9.21
C GLY A 165 10.77 10.96 7.87
N GLY A 166 10.09 9.80 7.91
CA GLY A 166 9.67 9.04 6.71
C GLY A 166 8.42 9.58 6.02
N GLY A 167 8.26 10.90 5.89
CA GLY A 167 7.18 11.47 5.08
C GLY A 167 7.70 12.30 3.91
N TYR A 168 6.81 13.07 3.26
CA TYR A 168 7.02 13.55 1.88
C TYR A 168 8.31 14.33 1.69
N GLY A 169 9.03 14.06 0.59
CA GLY A 169 10.25 14.76 0.22
C GLY A 169 11.53 14.28 0.92
N ASN A 170 11.51 13.10 1.53
CA ASN A 170 12.68 12.52 2.21
C ASN A 170 13.12 11.17 1.65
N ASP A 171 12.17 10.30 1.32
CA ASP A 171 12.36 8.87 1.04
C ASP A 171 11.35 8.38 -0.01
N PHE A 172 11.86 7.93 -1.14
CA PHE A 172 11.09 7.50 -2.31
C PHE A 172 10.23 6.25 -2.01
N TRP A 173 10.64 5.38 -1.08
CA TRP A 173 9.84 4.22 -0.70
C TRP A 173 8.49 4.61 -0.10
N TYR A 174 8.44 5.68 0.70
CA TYR A 174 7.18 6.17 1.27
C TYR A 174 6.29 6.86 0.22
N GLU A 175 6.89 7.32 -0.87
CA GLU A 175 6.20 7.93 -2.01
C GLU A 175 5.61 6.86 -2.93
N ILE A 176 6.21 5.67 -3.05
CA ILE A 176 5.68 4.59 -3.90
C ILE A 176 4.83 3.57 -3.13
N HIS A 177 5.33 3.05 -2.00
CA HIS A 177 4.75 1.86 -1.38
C HIS A 177 3.30 2.08 -0.93
N ASN A 178 2.96 3.27 -0.45
CA ASN A 178 1.59 3.61 -0.08
C ASN A 178 0.63 3.61 -1.27
N ASN A 179 1.09 4.00 -2.46
CA ASN A 179 0.30 3.92 -3.68
C ASN A 179 0.06 2.46 -4.10
N VAL A 180 1.07 1.59 -3.97
CA VAL A 180 0.93 0.14 -4.21
C VAL A 180 -0.13 -0.47 -3.28
N LEU A 181 -0.09 -0.13 -1.98
CA LEU A 181 -1.09 -0.59 -1.01
C LEU A 181 -2.49 -0.07 -1.35
N PHE A 182 -2.61 1.20 -1.72
CA PHE A 182 -3.89 1.79 -2.14
C PHE A 182 -4.48 1.08 -3.36
N TYR A 183 -3.67 0.81 -4.39
CA TYR A 183 -4.11 0.04 -5.55
C TYR A 183 -4.53 -1.39 -5.18
N SER A 184 -3.83 -2.02 -4.23
CA SER A 184 -4.19 -3.36 -3.73
C SER A 184 -5.54 -3.36 -3.02
N VAL A 185 -5.85 -2.31 -2.24
CA VAL A 185 -7.18 -2.15 -1.65
C VAL A 185 -8.22 -1.87 -2.74
N ALA A 186 -7.94 -0.97 -3.69
CA ALA A 186 -8.86 -0.62 -4.76
C ALA A 186 -9.24 -1.82 -5.65
N ASP A 187 -8.33 -2.76 -5.88
CA ASP A 187 -8.60 -4.01 -6.60
C ASP A 187 -9.66 -4.88 -5.89
N LEU A 188 -9.63 -4.91 -4.55
CA LEU A 188 -10.64 -5.62 -3.74
C LEU A 188 -11.97 -4.85 -3.65
N TYR A 189 -11.95 -3.53 -3.85
CA TYR A 189 -13.12 -2.65 -3.75
C TYR A 189 -13.30 -1.77 -5.02
N PRO A 190 -13.51 -2.37 -6.21
CA PRO A 190 -13.51 -1.64 -7.49
C PRO A 190 -14.69 -0.68 -7.68
N LYS A 191 -15.67 -0.70 -6.77
CA LYS A 191 -16.85 0.18 -6.78
C LYS A 191 -16.77 1.28 -5.72
N GLU A 192 -15.65 1.37 -4.99
CA GLU A 192 -15.49 2.38 -3.96
C GLU A 192 -15.48 3.78 -4.57
N LYS A 193 -16.24 4.70 -3.96
CA LYS A 193 -16.52 5.99 -4.58
C LYS A 193 -15.28 6.89 -4.58
N GLY A 194 -14.87 7.29 -5.77
CA GLY A 194 -13.75 8.23 -5.97
C GLY A 194 -12.38 7.56 -6.04
N PHE A 195 -12.28 6.25 -5.82
CA PHE A 195 -11.01 5.52 -5.95
C PHE A 195 -10.49 5.55 -7.39
N GLU A 196 -11.35 5.38 -8.40
CA GLU A 196 -10.95 5.41 -9.81
C GLU A 196 -10.28 6.74 -10.21
N GLU A 197 -10.84 7.88 -9.77
CA GLU A 197 -10.26 9.21 -10.02
C GLU A 197 -8.88 9.36 -9.36
N ILE A 198 -8.75 8.89 -8.12
CA ILE A 198 -7.49 8.91 -7.37
C ILE A 198 -6.45 8.02 -8.07
N GLN A 199 -6.79 6.77 -8.41
CA GLN A 199 -5.90 5.85 -9.13
C GLN A 199 -5.41 6.49 -10.43
N ARG A 200 -6.32 7.02 -11.24
CA ARG A 200 -5.97 7.69 -12.49
C ARG A 200 -5.03 8.89 -12.27
N THR A 201 -5.29 9.70 -11.25
CA THR A 201 -4.44 10.86 -10.92
C THR A 201 -3.04 10.43 -10.48
N ILE A 202 -2.94 9.37 -9.67
CA ILE A 202 -1.67 8.77 -9.26
C ILE A 202 -0.89 8.28 -10.50
N ALA A 203 -1.55 7.54 -11.39
CA ALA A 203 -0.92 7.04 -12.61
C ALA A 203 -0.39 8.19 -13.49
N ASP A 204 -1.19 9.26 -13.65
CA ASP A 204 -0.79 10.45 -14.39
C ASP A 204 0.42 11.15 -13.71
N GLN A 205 0.48 11.20 -12.37
CA GLN A 205 1.62 11.77 -11.62
C GLN A 205 2.90 10.96 -11.80
N PHE A 206 2.84 9.63 -11.68
CA PHE A 206 3.99 8.75 -11.86
C PHE A 206 4.48 8.70 -13.31
N TYR A 207 3.57 8.74 -14.29
CA TYR A 207 3.93 8.86 -15.70
C TYR A 207 4.70 10.17 -15.98
N ARG A 208 4.25 11.27 -15.38
CA ARG A 208 4.95 12.57 -15.48
C ARG A 208 6.31 12.55 -14.79
N SER A 209 6.42 11.90 -13.62
CA SER A 209 7.69 11.81 -12.91
C SER A 209 8.73 11.00 -13.70
N ASP A 210 8.33 9.86 -14.28
CA ASP A 210 9.14 9.05 -15.21
C ASP A 210 9.65 9.90 -16.37
N SER A 211 8.75 10.65 -17.02
CA SER A 211 9.10 11.54 -18.14
C SER A 211 10.13 12.62 -17.75
N VAL A 212 10.08 13.13 -16.52
CA VAL A 212 11.01 14.15 -16.02
C VAL A 212 12.36 13.54 -15.64
N MET A 213 12.36 12.37 -14.99
CA MET A 213 13.59 11.67 -14.60
C MET A 213 14.35 11.15 -15.83
N GLY A 214 13.63 10.76 -16.88
CA GLY A 214 14.20 10.35 -18.16
C GLY A 214 15.16 9.18 -17.99
N SER A 215 16.46 9.43 -18.20
CA SER A 215 17.50 8.40 -18.07
C SER A 215 18.19 8.36 -16.70
N ASN A 216 17.76 9.17 -15.73
CA ASN A 216 18.39 9.26 -14.41
C ASN A 216 17.38 9.06 -13.28
N TYR A 217 17.52 7.96 -12.56
CA TYR A 217 16.70 7.59 -11.40
C TYR A 217 17.45 7.69 -10.07
N SER A 218 18.66 8.26 -10.08
CA SER A 218 19.51 8.36 -8.89
C SER A 218 19.07 9.51 -8.00
N TYR A 219 17.93 9.33 -7.32
CA TYR A 219 17.30 10.28 -6.40
C TYR A 219 16.93 9.59 -5.08
N SER A 220 16.88 10.36 -4.00
CA SER A 220 16.42 9.88 -2.68
C SER A 220 14.90 10.02 -2.51
N PHE A 221 14.29 10.94 -3.27
CA PHE A 221 12.86 11.23 -3.28
C PHE A 221 12.47 11.98 -4.57
N PHE A 222 11.17 12.09 -4.85
CA PHE A 222 10.62 12.89 -5.95
C PHE A 222 9.55 13.88 -5.46
N ASP A 223 9.76 15.17 -5.69
CA ASP A 223 8.77 16.19 -5.39
C ASP A 223 7.68 16.20 -6.48
N PHE A 224 6.55 15.54 -6.21
CA PHE A 224 5.41 15.44 -7.13
C PHE A 224 4.67 16.76 -7.36
N LYS A 225 4.84 17.76 -6.49
CA LYS A 225 4.24 19.09 -6.69
C LYS A 225 5.03 19.86 -7.73
N ASN A 226 6.35 19.90 -7.58
CA ASN A 226 7.24 20.67 -8.44
C ASN A 226 7.76 19.87 -9.64
N MET A 227 7.50 18.55 -9.67
CA MET A 227 8.00 17.60 -10.67
C MET A 227 9.53 17.63 -10.76
N THR A 228 10.19 17.37 -9.63
CA THR A 228 11.66 17.38 -9.56
C THR A 228 12.20 16.30 -8.64
N GLY A 229 13.18 15.52 -9.11
CA GLY A 229 13.91 14.58 -8.28
C GLY A 229 14.84 15.31 -7.29
N GLY A 230 14.94 14.79 -6.06
CA GLY A 230 15.75 15.36 -4.99
C GLY A 230 16.72 14.37 -4.38
N LYS A 231 17.74 14.89 -3.69
CA LYS A 231 18.66 14.09 -2.87
C LYS A 231 18.61 14.61 -1.45
N SER A 232 18.40 13.71 -0.51
CA SER A 232 18.36 14.01 0.92
C SER A 232 19.60 13.42 1.60
N HIS A 233 19.56 13.26 2.93
CA HIS A 233 20.56 12.51 3.67
C HIS A 233 20.42 10.99 3.51
N ILE A 234 19.31 10.52 2.94
CA ILE A 234 19.07 9.13 2.58
C ILE A 234 19.78 8.83 1.26
N PRO A 235 20.41 7.65 1.09
CA PRO A 235 20.99 7.24 -0.19
C PRO A 235 19.99 7.37 -1.34
N THR A 236 20.51 7.47 -2.56
CA THR A 236 19.67 7.33 -3.74
C THR A 236 19.07 5.93 -3.78
N GLN A 237 17.85 5.83 -4.30
CA GLN A 237 17.04 4.61 -4.27
C GLN A 237 16.60 4.29 -5.70
N GLU A 238 17.58 3.92 -6.56
CA GLU A 238 17.35 3.66 -7.98
C GLU A 238 16.38 2.48 -8.22
N ASP A 239 16.31 1.55 -7.26
CA ASP A 239 15.45 0.37 -7.30
C ASP A 239 13.96 0.71 -7.22
N VAL A 240 13.58 1.65 -6.36
CA VAL A 240 12.20 2.10 -6.22
C VAL A 240 11.89 3.26 -7.16
N ALA A 241 12.85 4.15 -7.45
CA ALA A 241 12.62 5.30 -8.33
C ALA A 241 12.18 4.91 -9.75
N GLY A 242 12.57 3.72 -10.22
CA GLY A 242 12.15 3.17 -11.51
C GLY A 242 10.69 2.69 -11.60
N GLY A 243 9.98 2.61 -10.47
CA GLY A 243 8.59 2.12 -10.42
C GLY A 243 8.49 0.60 -10.24
#